data_AF-A0A5C6M1D3-F1
#
_entry.id   AF-A0A5C6M1D3-F1
#
_cell.length_a   1.000
_cell.length_b   1.000
_cell.length_c   1.000
_cell.angle_alpha   90.00
_cell.angle_beta   90.00
_cell.angle_gamma   90.00
#
_symmetry.space_group_name_H-M   'P 1'
#
loop_
_entity.id
_entity.type
_entity.pdbx_description
1 polymer ?
#
loop_
_entity_poly.entity_id
_entity_poly.type
_entity_poly.pdbx_seq_one_letter_code
_entity_poly.pdbx_strand_id
1 'polypeptide(L)'
;MPVQQGCDVWEAKQMMRVLWAVAVLVAAAATAGGLQAADRPNILFLLADDQCFSTLRAAGNDEIQTPNLDRLMARGTSFRRAYNSGGWHGAICVASRTMLNTGLQLWRARDAEKGLRKDWMQQGRLWPQLMTQAGYQTFLTGKWHVSVDAAQVFETVRHVRGGMPEQTEAGYNRPISREDR
;
A
#
# COMPACT_ATOMS: atom_id res chain seq x y z
N MET A 1 29.30 -20.16 -70.06
CA MET A 1 29.04 -19.04 -69.14
C MET A 1 28.68 -19.63 -67.78
N PRO A 2 29.46 -19.43 -66.70
CA PRO A 2 29.00 -19.76 -65.36
C PRO A 2 28.35 -18.52 -64.75
N VAL A 3 27.04 -18.60 -64.50
CA VAL A 3 26.32 -17.69 -63.59
C VAL A 3 25.78 -18.61 -62.50
N GLN A 4 26.37 -18.56 -61.30
CA GLN A 4 25.74 -18.89 -60.00
C GLN A 4 26.80 -18.96 -58.88
N GLN A 5 27.34 -17.82 -58.46
CA GLN A 5 28.11 -17.70 -57.21
C GLN A 5 27.69 -16.48 -56.36
N GLY A 6 26.56 -15.83 -56.69
CA GLY A 6 26.15 -14.55 -56.08
C GLY A 6 25.03 -14.61 -55.03
N CYS A 7 24.23 -15.67 -54.97
CA CYS A 7 23.04 -15.73 -54.09
C CYS A 7 23.38 -16.10 -52.64
N ASP A 8 24.30 -17.05 -52.42
CA ASP A 8 24.53 -17.64 -51.09
C ASP A 8 25.17 -16.65 -50.09
N VAL A 9 25.96 -15.69 -50.59
CA VAL A 9 26.71 -14.74 -49.74
C VAL A 9 25.82 -13.62 -49.20
N TRP A 10 24.71 -13.32 -49.86
CA TRP A 10 23.74 -12.32 -49.42
C TRP A 10 22.83 -12.88 -48.32
N GLU A 11 22.37 -14.12 -48.50
CA GLU A 11 21.58 -14.87 -47.51
C GLU A 11 22.38 -15.16 -46.24
N ALA A 12 23.67 -15.53 -46.35
CA ALA A 12 24.54 -15.74 -45.19
C ALA A 12 24.77 -14.45 -44.37
N LYS A 13 24.93 -13.29 -45.02
CA LYS A 13 25.08 -12.00 -44.34
C LYS A 13 23.79 -11.55 -43.66
N GLN A 14 22.63 -11.83 -44.26
CA GLN A 14 21.34 -11.56 -43.65
C GLN A 14 21.06 -12.48 -42.46
N MET A 15 21.34 -13.77 -42.60
CA MET A 15 21.21 -14.74 -41.53
C MET A 15 22.12 -14.40 -40.35
N MET A 16 23.36 -13.97 -40.62
CA MET A 16 24.28 -13.50 -39.56
C MET A 16 23.74 -12.25 -38.85
N ARG A 17 23.20 -11.26 -39.58
CA ARG A 17 22.59 -10.07 -38.96
C ARG A 17 21.39 -10.39 -38.07
N VAL A 18 20.54 -11.35 -38.47
CA VAL A 18 19.41 -11.82 -37.67
C VAL A 18 19.90 -12.52 -36.40
N LEU A 19 20.91 -13.40 -36.52
CA LEU A 19 21.51 -14.08 -35.38
C LEU A 19 22.15 -13.09 -34.39
N TRP A 20 22.83 -12.06 -34.90
CA TRP A 20 23.38 -10.99 -34.07
C TRP A 20 22.30 -10.16 -33.38
N ALA A 21 21.22 -9.80 -34.09
CA ALA A 21 20.10 -9.07 -33.50
C ALA A 21 19.38 -9.89 -32.41
N VAL A 22 19.18 -11.19 -32.63
CA VAL A 22 18.63 -12.11 -31.64
C VAL A 22 19.57 -12.25 -30.45
N ALA A 23 20.88 -12.40 -30.66
CA ALA A 23 21.86 -12.47 -29.58
C ALA A 23 21.89 -11.19 -28.74
N VAL A 24 21.79 -10.01 -29.36
CA VAL A 24 21.71 -8.72 -28.67
C VAL A 24 20.40 -8.60 -27.88
N LEU A 25 19.27 -9.03 -28.43
CA LEU A 25 17.97 -9.04 -27.72
C LEU A 25 17.98 -10.00 -26.52
N VAL A 26 18.57 -11.18 -26.67
CA VAL A 26 18.71 -12.16 -25.57
C VAL A 26 19.66 -11.63 -24.49
N ALA A 27 20.78 -11.02 -24.87
CA ALA A 27 21.71 -10.40 -23.92
C ALA A 27 21.05 -9.21 -23.18
N ALA A 28 20.29 -8.37 -23.89
CA ALA A 28 19.56 -7.26 -23.28
C ALA A 28 18.50 -7.75 -22.28
N ALA A 29 17.78 -8.84 -22.58
CA ALA A 29 16.84 -9.47 -21.68
C ALA A 29 17.52 -10.09 -20.44
N ALA A 30 18.74 -10.63 -20.59
CA ALA A 30 19.52 -11.17 -19.47
C ALA A 30 20.11 -10.06 -18.57
N THR A 31 20.35 -8.86 -19.10
CA THR A 31 20.81 -7.69 -18.32
C THR A 31 19.69 -6.86 -17.71
N ALA A 32 18.43 -7.20 -17.95
CA ALA A 32 17.32 -6.68 -17.16
C ALA A 32 17.43 -7.28 -15.76
N GLY A 33 18.34 -6.71 -14.95
CA GLY A 33 18.58 -7.11 -13.58
C GLY A 33 17.25 -7.18 -12.85
N GLY A 34 16.82 -8.40 -12.55
CA GLY A 34 15.71 -8.61 -11.64
C GLY A 34 16.09 -7.84 -10.38
N LEU A 35 15.22 -6.91 -9.95
CA LEU A 35 15.30 -6.38 -8.61
C LEU A 35 15.20 -7.59 -7.69
N GLN A 36 16.34 -8.11 -7.25
CA GLN A 36 16.39 -9.17 -6.27
C GLN A 36 15.89 -8.53 -5.00
N ALA A 37 14.59 -8.68 -4.76
CA ALA A 37 13.98 -8.28 -3.51
C ALA A 37 14.82 -8.91 -2.40
N ALA A 38 15.18 -8.11 -1.39
CA ALA A 38 15.81 -8.68 -0.20
C ALA A 38 14.92 -9.83 0.29
N ASP A 39 15.54 -10.93 0.75
CA ASP A 39 14.80 -12.12 1.20
C ASP A 39 13.74 -11.78 2.27
N ARG A 40 13.93 -10.65 2.97
CA ARG A 40 12.98 -10.04 3.90
C ARG A 40 13.00 -8.51 3.74
N PRO A 41 12.14 -7.91 2.91
CA PRO A 41 12.13 -6.46 2.72
C PRO A 41 11.51 -5.75 3.92
N ASN A 42 11.98 -4.55 4.26
CA ASN A 42 11.29 -3.68 5.23
C ASN A 42 9.94 -3.23 4.65
N ILE A 43 8.88 -3.34 5.44
CA ILE A 43 7.52 -2.96 5.04
C ILE A 43 7.11 -1.71 5.84
N LEU A 44 6.90 -0.61 5.12
CA LEU A 44 6.34 0.62 5.69
C LEU A 44 4.88 0.76 5.29
N PHE A 45 3.97 0.59 6.25
CA PHE A 45 2.54 0.77 6.02
C PHE A 45 2.09 2.19 6.39
N LEU A 46 1.80 3.00 5.38
CA LEU A 46 1.29 4.37 5.53
C LEU A 46 -0.23 4.38 5.37
N LEU A 47 -0.95 4.86 6.40
CA LEU A 47 -2.40 4.96 6.39
C LEU A 47 -2.83 6.39 6.75
N ALA A 48 -3.40 7.10 5.77
CA ALA A 48 -4.05 8.38 6.00
C ALA A 48 -5.51 8.16 6.41
N ASP A 49 -5.97 8.88 7.43
CA ASP A 49 -7.37 8.85 7.87
C ASP A 49 -8.19 9.89 7.09
N ASP A 50 -9.43 9.54 6.72
CA ASP A 50 -10.37 10.39 5.96
C ASP A 50 -9.84 10.96 4.62
N GLN A 51 -8.83 10.35 4.02
CA GLN A 51 -8.34 10.76 2.70
C GLN A 51 -9.32 10.37 1.60
N CYS A 52 -9.87 11.35 0.88
CA CYS A 52 -10.65 11.10 -0.32
C CYS A 52 -9.74 10.70 -1.51
N PHE A 53 -10.18 9.71 -2.30
CA PHE A 53 -9.41 9.18 -3.43
C PHE A 53 -9.04 10.24 -4.49
N SER A 54 -9.81 11.32 -4.60
CA SER A 54 -9.60 12.41 -5.54
C SER A 54 -8.63 13.48 -5.05
N THR A 55 -8.00 13.31 -3.87
CA THR A 55 -7.12 14.34 -3.28
C THR A 55 -5.65 14.23 -3.71
N LEU A 56 -5.32 13.28 -4.58
CA LEU A 56 -3.98 13.12 -5.12
C LEU A 56 -3.88 13.80 -6.49
N ARG A 57 -2.83 14.60 -6.70
CA ARG A 57 -2.56 15.22 -8.00
C ARG A 57 -2.42 14.17 -9.09
N ALA A 58 -1.60 13.15 -8.83
CA ALA A 58 -1.39 12.04 -9.76
C ALA A 58 -2.66 11.20 -10.05
N ALA A 59 -3.73 11.35 -9.24
CA ALA A 59 -5.02 10.74 -9.52
C ALA A 59 -5.93 11.59 -10.45
N GLY A 60 -5.48 12.76 -10.91
CA GLY A 60 -6.21 13.65 -11.82
C GLY A 60 -6.79 14.90 -11.14
N ASN A 61 -6.20 15.33 -10.02
CA ASN A 61 -6.58 16.57 -9.34
C ASN A 61 -5.58 17.69 -9.68
N ASP A 62 -6.03 18.77 -10.31
CA ASP A 62 -5.13 19.84 -10.74
C ASP A 62 -4.87 20.91 -9.67
N GLU A 63 -5.68 20.94 -8.61
CA GLU A 63 -5.63 21.94 -7.53
C GLU A 63 -4.69 21.53 -6.39
N ILE A 64 -4.78 20.27 -5.96
CA ILE A 64 -4.02 19.77 -4.81
C ILE A 64 -2.63 19.31 -5.27
N GLN A 65 -1.58 19.75 -4.56
CA GLN A 65 -0.20 19.36 -4.85
C GLN A 65 0.28 18.29 -3.86
N THR A 66 0.58 17.10 -4.36
CA THR A 66 1.01 15.95 -3.53
C THR A 66 2.34 15.35 -3.98
N PRO A 67 3.41 16.15 -4.17
CA PRO A 67 4.62 15.73 -4.89
C PRO A 67 5.28 14.46 -4.34
N ASN A 68 5.25 14.25 -3.02
CA ASN A 68 5.79 13.03 -2.40
C ASN A 68 4.95 11.78 -2.69
N LEU A 69 3.62 11.90 -2.66
CA LEU A 69 2.71 10.79 -2.97
C LEU A 69 2.65 10.54 -4.47
N ASP A 70 2.71 11.58 -5.29
CA ASP A 70 2.79 11.48 -6.76
C ASP A 70 4.03 10.70 -7.17
N ARG A 71 5.19 11.00 -6.56
CA ARG A 71 6.43 10.26 -6.75
C ARG A 71 6.33 8.81 -6.29
N LEU A 72 5.62 8.53 -5.20
CA LEU A 72 5.38 7.15 -4.75
C LEU A 72 4.51 6.39 -5.76
N MET A 73 3.44 7.02 -6.24
CA MET A 73 2.52 6.48 -7.24
C MET A 73 3.24 6.14 -8.55
N ALA A 74 4.11 7.05 -9.03
CA ALA A 74 4.86 6.88 -10.27
C ALA A 74 5.95 5.79 -10.21
N ARG A 75 6.44 5.46 -9.00
CA ARG A 75 7.51 4.47 -8.80
C ARG A 75 6.99 3.08 -8.39
N GLY A 76 5.68 2.92 -8.25
CA GLY A 76 5.08 1.70 -7.74
C GLY A 76 3.82 1.30 -8.50
N THR A 77 3.04 0.41 -7.88
CA THR A 77 1.77 -0.05 -8.42
C THR A 77 0.63 0.65 -7.70
N SER A 78 -0.35 1.14 -8.48
CA SER A 78 -1.49 1.89 -7.94
C SER A 78 -2.81 1.25 -8.34
N PHE A 79 -3.68 1.03 -7.36
CA PHE A 79 -5.00 0.47 -7.55
C PHE A 79 -6.04 1.58 -7.65
N ARG A 80 -6.58 1.84 -8.84
CA ARG A 80 -7.61 2.89 -9.06
C ARG A 80 -9.01 2.47 -8.60
N ARG A 81 -9.18 1.22 -8.20
CA ARG A 81 -10.45 0.60 -7.76
C ARG A 81 -10.24 -0.17 -6.46
N ALA A 82 -9.74 0.53 -5.44
CA ALA A 82 -9.60 0.02 -4.08
C ALA A 82 -10.66 0.69 -3.19
N TYR A 83 -11.50 -0.11 -2.54
CA TYR A 83 -12.67 0.37 -1.81
C TYR A 83 -12.58 0.04 -0.33
N ASN A 84 -12.98 1.00 0.51
CA ASN A 84 -13.35 0.70 1.88
C ASN A 84 -14.75 0.06 1.87
N SER A 85 -14.90 -1.09 2.51
CA SER A 85 -16.17 -1.83 2.56
C SER A 85 -17.25 -1.16 3.43
N GLY A 86 -16.98 0.02 4.00
CA GLY A 86 -17.92 0.79 4.80
C GLY A 86 -17.81 0.48 6.30
N GLY A 87 -18.93 0.56 7.02
CA GLY A 87 -18.97 0.33 8.46
C GLY A 87 -20.32 -0.19 8.93
N TRP A 88 -20.33 -0.84 10.09
CA TRP A 88 -21.55 -1.29 10.79
C TRP A 88 -21.99 -0.31 11.89
N HIS A 89 -21.34 0.86 11.99
CA HIS A 89 -21.67 1.97 12.86
C HIS A 89 -21.09 3.28 12.29
N GLY A 90 -21.49 4.44 12.85
CA GLY A 90 -21.10 5.77 12.32
C GLY A 90 -19.59 6.05 12.33
N ALA A 91 -18.85 5.50 13.30
CA ALA A 91 -17.38 5.57 13.30
C ALA A 91 -16.73 4.57 12.32
N ILE A 92 -16.87 4.81 11.00
CA ILE A 92 -16.36 3.95 9.92
C ILE A 92 -14.87 3.59 10.10
N CYS A 93 -14.07 4.47 10.69
CA CYS A 93 -12.65 4.21 10.93
C CYS A 93 -12.41 3.00 11.85
N VAL A 94 -13.24 2.73 12.86
CA VAL A 94 -13.10 1.54 13.72
C VAL A 94 -13.36 0.29 12.89
N ALA A 95 -14.47 0.25 12.15
CA ALA A 95 -14.82 -0.87 11.29
C ALA A 95 -13.74 -1.15 10.24
N SER A 96 -13.25 -0.11 9.57
CA SER A 96 -12.15 -0.19 8.59
C SER A 96 -10.86 -0.74 9.20
N ARG A 97 -10.48 -0.27 10.39
CA ARG A 97 -9.27 -0.72 11.08
C ARG A 97 -9.41 -2.12 11.66
N THR A 98 -10.60 -2.53 12.09
CA THR A 98 -10.89 -3.92 12.47
C THR A 98 -10.77 -4.85 11.26
N MET A 99 -11.35 -4.50 10.11
CA MET A 99 -11.17 -5.25 8.86
C MET A 99 -9.69 -5.33 8.47
N LEU A 100 -8.96 -4.21 8.55
CA LEU A 100 -7.54 -4.15 8.22
C LEU A 100 -6.69 -5.06 9.13
N ASN A 101 -6.95 -5.04 10.45
CA ASN A 101 -6.17 -5.82 11.42
C ASN A 101 -6.47 -7.33 11.39
N THR A 102 -7.70 -7.70 11.03
CA THR A 102 -8.15 -9.11 10.99
C THR A 102 -8.05 -9.73 9.59
N GLY A 103 -7.97 -8.92 8.53
CA GLY A 103 -8.08 -9.36 7.14
C GLY A 103 -9.49 -9.82 6.75
N LEU A 104 -10.51 -9.56 7.58
CA LEU A 104 -11.89 -9.99 7.34
C LEU A 104 -12.71 -8.97 6.56
N GLN A 105 -13.69 -9.48 5.81
CA GLN A 105 -14.74 -8.67 5.17
C GLN A 105 -15.74 -8.12 6.20
N LEU A 106 -16.44 -7.04 5.86
CA LEU A 106 -17.27 -6.21 6.75
C LEU A 106 -18.08 -6.98 7.80
N TRP A 107 -18.96 -7.88 7.38
CA TRP A 107 -19.84 -8.59 8.33
C TRP A 107 -19.11 -9.61 9.19
N ARG A 108 -18.05 -10.24 8.67
CA ARG A 108 -17.21 -11.15 9.45
C ARG A 108 -16.36 -10.37 10.46
N ALA A 109 -15.88 -9.19 10.09
CA ALA A 109 -15.15 -8.31 10.98
C ALA A 109 -16.04 -7.80 12.12
N ARG A 110 -17.30 -7.43 11.82
CA ARG A 110 -18.32 -7.11 12.82
C ARG A 110 -18.52 -8.25 13.83
N ASP A 111 -18.65 -9.48 13.35
CA ASP A 111 -18.85 -10.64 14.23
C ASP A 111 -17.61 -10.92 15.08
N ALA A 112 -16.42 -10.78 14.48
CA ALA A 112 -15.14 -10.95 15.16
C ALA A 112 -14.86 -9.85 16.20
N GLU A 113 -15.36 -8.64 16.02
CA GLU A 113 -15.10 -7.49 16.90
C GLU A 113 -15.47 -7.77 18.36
N LYS A 114 -16.57 -8.49 18.60
CA LYS A 114 -17.02 -8.88 19.96
C LYS A 114 -16.00 -9.78 20.68
N GLY A 115 -15.31 -10.62 19.91
CA GLY A 115 -14.31 -11.57 20.40
C GLY A 115 -12.87 -11.13 20.13
N LEU A 116 -12.63 -9.89 19.69
CA LEU A 116 -11.35 -9.48 19.12
C LEU A 116 -10.17 -9.69 20.08
N ARG A 117 -10.39 -9.46 21.38
CA ARG A 117 -9.36 -9.72 22.39
C ARG A 117 -9.05 -11.22 22.54
N LYS A 118 -10.08 -12.04 22.75
CA LYS A 118 -9.91 -13.45 23.15
C LYS A 118 -9.65 -14.37 21.95
N ASP A 119 -10.39 -14.18 20.87
CA ASP A 119 -10.44 -15.12 19.75
C ASP A 119 -9.47 -14.73 18.63
N TRP A 120 -8.90 -13.52 18.69
CA TRP A 120 -7.98 -12.98 17.69
C TRP A 120 -6.64 -12.54 18.29
N MET A 121 -6.63 -11.51 19.13
CA MET A 121 -5.39 -10.94 19.68
C MET A 121 -4.64 -11.96 20.54
N GLN A 122 -5.30 -12.61 21.50
CA GLN A 122 -4.66 -13.63 22.35
C GLN A 122 -4.22 -14.88 21.58
N GLN A 123 -4.81 -15.11 20.40
CA GLN A 123 -4.44 -16.21 19.51
C GLN A 123 -3.35 -15.82 18.49
N GLY A 124 -2.82 -14.58 18.55
CA GLY A 124 -1.78 -14.12 17.63
C GLY A 124 -2.24 -13.96 16.18
N ARG A 125 -3.53 -13.69 15.93
CA ARG A 125 -4.14 -13.74 14.59
C ARG A 125 -4.21 -12.40 13.87
N LEU A 126 -3.88 -11.29 14.52
CA LEU A 126 -3.87 -9.99 13.87
C LEU A 126 -2.62 -9.86 12.99
N TRP A 127 -2.70 -9.15 11.85
CA TRP A 127 -1.55 -9.10 10.91
C TRP A 127 -0.22 -8.66 11.55
N PRO A 128 -0.15 -7.74 12.53
CA PRO A 128 1.13 -7.39 13.15
C PRO A 128 1.74 -8.59 13.91
N GLN A 129 0.90 -9.36 14.59
CA GLN A 129 1.35 -10.56 15.33
C GLN A 129 1.82 -11.65 14.36
N LEU A 130 1.13 -11.81 13.23
CA LEU A 130 1.55 -12.72 12.16
C LEU A 130 2.89 -12.28 11.54
N MET A 131 3.11 -10.97 11.38
CA MET A 131 4.38 -10.42 10.93
C MET A 131 5.51 -10.70 11.94
N THR A 132 5.27 -10.51 13.24
CA THR A 132 6.23 -10.87 14.29
C THR A 132 6.55 -12.37 14.26
N GLN A 133 5.55 -13.24 14.10
CA GLN A 133 5.76 -14.69 13.95
C GLN A 133 6.58 -15.04 12.69
N ALA A 134 6.46 -14.25 11.62
CA ALA A 134 7.27 -14.38 10.40
C ALA A 134 8.69 -13.80 10.54
N GLY A 135 9.07 -13.29 11.73
CA GLY A 135 10.41 -12.78 12.03
C GLY A 135 10.61 -11.30 11.73
N TYR A 136 9.54 -10.53 11.56
CA TYR A 136 9.60 -9.07 11.44
C TYR A 136 9.52 -8.39 12.80
N GLN A 137 10.25 -7.28 12.95
CA GLN A 137 10.01 -6.36 14.06
C GLN A 137 8.83 -5.46 13.73
N THR A 138 7.83 -5.42 14.61
CA THR A 138 6.62 -4.62 14.36
C THR A 138 6.58 -3.34 15.18
N PHE A 139 6.26 -2.24 14.50
CA PHE A 139 6.21 -0.90 15.06
C PHE A 139 4.91 -0.19 14.68
N LEU A 140 4.27 0.48 15.64
CA LEU A 140 3.12 1.36 15.41
C LEU A 140 3.40 2.77 15.93
N THR A 141 3.06 3.77 15.12
CA THR A 141 2.86 5.14 15.58
C THR A 141 1.67 5.80 14.90
N GLY A 142 0.96 6.68 15.62
CA GLY A 142 -0.22 7.38 15.12
C GLY A 142 -1.54 6.78 15.60
N LYS A 143 -2.57 6.82 14.76
CA LYS A 143 -3.95 6.45 15.15
C LYS A 143 -4.12 4.93 15.16
N TRP A 144 -4.66 4.40 16.25
CA TRP A 144 -4.96 2.98 16.40
C TRP A 144 -6.45 2.67 16.20
N HIS A 145 -7.31 3.18 17.09
CA HIS A 145 -8.77 3.11 17.03
C HIS A 145 -9.37 1.70 16.78
N VAL A 146 -8.80 0.68 17.42
CA VAL A 146 -9.33 -0.69 17.51
C VAL A 146 -9.57 -1.02 19.00
N SER A 147 -10.53 -1.91 19.31
CA SER A 147 -10.97 -2.22 20.69
C SER A 147 -9.94 -2.93 21.59
N VAL A 148 -8.82 -3.38 21.03
CA VAL A 148 -7.72 -4.00 21.78
C VAL A 148 -6.56 -3.02 21.93
N ASP A 149 -5.74 -3.19 22.94
CA ASP A 149 -4.56 -2.35 23.16
C ASP A 149 -3.48 -2.64 22.11
N ALA A 150 -3.02 -1.59 21.41
CA ALA A 150 -1.96 -1.70 20.40
C ALA A 150 -0.66 -2.28 20.97
N ALA A 151 -0.34 -2.03 22.24
CA ALA A 151 0.88 -2.54 22.88
C ALA A 151 0.84 -4.06 23.11
N GLN A 152 -0.33 -4.69 23.00
CA GLN A 152 -0.48 -6.16 23.00
C GLN A 152 -0.48 -6.76 21.59
N VAL A 153 -0.45 -5.92 20.56
CA VAL A 153 -0.53 -6.32 19.14
C VAL A 153 0.79 -6.10 18.41
N PHE A 154 1.48 -4.99 18.69
CA PHE A 154 2.79 -4.64 18.12
C PHE A 154 3.88 -4.71 19.18
N GLU A 155 5.10 -5.07 18.76
CA GLU A 155 6.25 -5.13 19.69
C GLU A 155 6.66 -3.74 20.19
N THR A 156 6.64 -2.74 19.31
CA THR A 156 6.96 -1.36 19.68
C THR A 156 5.82 -0.42 19.30
N VAL A 157 5.42 0.41 20.26
CA VAL A 157 4.33 1.37 20.07
C VAL A 157 4.74 2.75 20.58
N ARG A 158 4.52 3.80 19.79
CA ARG A 158 4.86 5.19 20.13
C ARG A 158 3.78 6.17 19.65
N HIS A 159 3.49 7.22 20.43
CA HIS A 159 2.57 8.30 20.05
C HIS A 159 1.18 7.81 19.58
N VAL A 160 0.61 6.83 20.30
CA VAL A 160 -0.71 6.29 19.95
C VAL A 160 -1.77 7.35 20.16
N ARG A 161 -2.64 7.49 19.18
CA ARG A 161 -3.86 8.28 19.29
C ARG A 161 -5.07 7.34 19.18
N GLY A 162 -6.07 7.61 20.00
CA GLY A 162 -7.34 6.90 20.01
C GLY A 162 -8.22 7.30 18.83
N GLY A 163 -9.49 7.58 19.11
CA GLY A 163 -10.43 8.08 18.10
C GLY A 163 -10.13 9.50 17.65
N MET A 164 -11.18 10.24 17.29
CA MET A 164 -11.05 11.67 17.04
C MET A 164 -10.48 12.35 18.30
N PRO A 165 -9.57 13.32 18.15
CA PRO A 165 -9.15 14.13 19.29
C PRO A 165 -10.38 14.76 19.96
N GLU A 166 -10.30 14.98 21.27
CA GLU A 166 -11.34 15.71 22.00
C GLU A 166 -11.62 17.02 21.28
N GLN A 167 -12.89 17.27 20.98
CA GLN A 167 -13.28 18.54 20.40
C GLN A 167 -13.05 19.62 21.45
N THR A 168 -12.26 20.62 21.09
CA THR A 168 -12.16 21.83 21.89
C THR A 168 -13.24 22.80 21.41
N GLU A 169 -13.60 23.80 22.22
CA GLU A 169 -14.52 24.87 21.78
C GLU A 169 -13.99 25.60 20.52
N ALA A 170 -12.66 25.70 20.37
CA ALA A 170 -11.98 26.20 19.18
C ALA A 170 -11.82 25.15 18.05
N GLY A 171 -12.23 23.91 18.30
CA GLY A 171 -11.80 22.69 17.61
C GLY A 171 -12.94 21.73 17.37
N TYR A 172 -13.99 22.23 16.71
CA TYR A 172 -14.57 21.69 15.48
C TYR A 172 -15.36 22.84 14.83
N ASN A 173 -14.72 24.02 14.68
CA ASN A 173 -15.16 25.22 13.94
C ASN A 173 -14.18 26.38 14.23
N ARG A 174 -13.30 26.67 13.28
CA ARG A 174 -12.30 27.75 13.33
C ARG A 174 -12.93 29.11 12.93
N PRO A 175 -12.37 30.23 13.43
CA PRO A 175 -13.04 31.08 14.42
C PRO A 175 -14.25 31.86 13.85
N ILE A 176 -15.15 32.26 14.73
CA ILE A 176 -16.21 33.22 14.40
C ILE A 176 -15.57 34.59 14.13
N SER A 177 -15.79 35.15 12.93
CA SER A 177 -15.29 36.48 12.53
C SER A 177 -16.06 37.59 13.28
N ARG A 178 -15.65 38.87 13.12
CA ARG A 178 -16.43 40.00 13.67
C ARG A 178 -17.85 40.11 13.09
N GLU A 179 -18.14 39.44 11.98
CA GLU A 179 -19.38 39.52 11.20
C GLU A 179 -20.33 38.34 11.41
N ASP A 180 -19.92 37.28 12.10
CA ASP A 180 -20.82 36.19 12.48
C ASP A 180 -21.80 36.60 13.62
N ARG A 181 -21.94 37.92 13.85
CA ARG A 181 -23.01 38.60 14.59
C ARG A 181 -24.00 39.21 13.61
#